data_AF-A0A067RSX6-F1
#
_entry.id   AF-A0A067RSX6-F1
#
_cell.length_a   1.000
_cell.length_b   1.000
_cell.length_c   1.000
_cell.angle_alpha   90.00
_cell.angle_beta   90.00
_cell.angle_gamma   90.00
#
_symmetry.space_group_name_H-M   'P 1'
#
loop_
_entity.id
_entity.type
_entity.pdbx_description
1 polymer ?
#
loop_
_entity_poly.entity_id
_entity_poly.type
_entity_poly.pdbx_seq_one_letter_code
_entity_poly.pdbx_strand_id
1 'polypeptide(L)'
;MSRKQGGLSRETLQMYRSAFHNVEMLFMDEVSMIGTDILHTINARLQTICNEYDKPFGGMTVIFCGDLRQLPPVNANFIYKPHKNSLAGANLWQSLSFLT
;
A
#
# COMPACT_ATOMS: atom_id res chain seq x y z
N MET A 1 0.24 -1.74 -19.13
CA MET A 1 1.62 -2.22 -19.00
C MET A 1 1.89 -2.51 -17.52
N SER A 2 1.89 -3.79 -17.12
CA SER A 2 2.21 -4.18 -15.75
C SER A 2 3.71 -4.04 -15.53
N ARG A 3 4.13 -3.02 -14.76
CA ARG A 3 5.53 -2.83 -14.41
C ARG A 3 5.91 -3.99 -13.50
N LYS A 4 6.69 -4.96 -14.01
CA LYS A 4 7.28 -6.02 -13.17
C LYS A 4 8.05 -5.32 -12.05
N GLN A 5 7.59 -5.44 -10.81
CA GLN A 5 8.28 -4.83 -9.69
C GLN A 5 9.57 -5.60 -9.44
N GLY A 6 10.71 -4.97 -9.73
CA GLY A 6 12.01 -5.50 -9.33
C GLY A 6 12.09 -5.55 -7.80
N GLY A 7 12.70 -6.61 -7.27
CA GLY A 7 13.07 -6.70 -5.86
C GLY A 7 14.02 -5.55 -5.47
N LEU A 8 14.02 -5.18 -4.19
CA LEU A 8 15.04 -4.28 -3.65
C LEU A 8 16.39 -5.01 -3.63
N SER A 9 17.49 -4.29 -3.82
CA SER A 9 18.82 -4.84 -3.53
C SER A 9 18.91 -5.19 -2.04
N ARG A 10 19.80 -6.12 -1.69
CA ARG A 10 19.96 -6.55 -0.29
C ARG A 10 20.35 -5.39 0.61
N GLU A 11 21.22 -4.51 0.12
CA GLU A 11 21.70 -3.33 0.82
C GLU A 11 20.55 -2.33 1.07
N THR A 12 19.78 -2.00 0.03
CA THR A 12 18.62 -1.11 0.15
C THR A 12 17.54 -1.68 1.07
N LEU A 13 17.27 -2.99 0.98
CA LEU A 13 16.32 -3.65 1.87
C LEU A 13 16.77 -3.56 3.34
N GLN A 14 18.05 -3.78 3.60
CA GLN A 14 18.59 -3.67 4.96
C GLN A 14 18.51 -2.23 5.49
N MET A 15 18.77 -1.23 4.66
CA MET A 15 18.58 0.17 5.06
C MET A 15 17.14 0.48 5.45
N TYR A 16 16.16 0.03 4.66
CA TYR A 16 14.75 0.24 5.00
C TYR A 16 14.34 -0.55 6.25
N ARG A 17 14.82 -1.77 6.44
CA ARG A 17 14.60 -2.54 7.67
C ARG A 17 15.08 -1.79 8.91
N SER A 18 16.28 -1.24 8.86
CA SER A 18 16.81 -0.41 9.94
C SER A 18 15.99 0.86 10.15
N ALA A 19 15.56 1.53 9.07
CA ALA A 19 14.76 2.76 9.14
C ALA A 19 13.35 2.53 9.72
N PHE A 20 12.75 1.37 9.43
CA PHE A 20 11.38 1.02 9.87
C PHE A 20 11.35 0.20 11.17
N HIS A 21 12.50 -0.13 11.78
CA HIS A 21 12.59 -1.06 12.90
C HIS A 21 11.66 -0.70 14.09
N ASN A 22 11.51 0.59 14.38
CA ASN A 22 10.68 1.10 15.49
C ASN A 22 9.45 1.89 14.99
N VAL A 23 9.08 1.73 13.72
CA VAL A 23 7.90 2.39 13.15
C VAL A 23 6.70 1.46 13.33
N GLU A 24 5.80 1.83 14.24
CA GLU A 24 4.61 1.03 14.54
C GLU A 24 3.39 1.45 13.70
N MET A 25 3.39 2.72 13.25
CA MET A 25 2.24 3.33 12.60
C MET A 25 2.65 4.22 11.43
N LEU A 26 1.85 4.18 10.37
CA LEU A 26 2.01 5.00 9.18
C LEU A 26 0.71 5.78 8.91
N PHE A 27 0.83 7.09 8.79
CA PHE A 27 -0.26 7.97 8.34
C PHE A 27 -0.11 8.26 6.84
N MET A 28 -1.18 8.06 6.08
CA MET A 28 -1.26 8.42 4.67
C MET A 28 -2.36 9.46 4.48
N ASP A 29 -1.95 10.69 4.25
CA ASP A 29 -2.86 11.79 3.92
C ASP A 29 -3.21 11.82 2.42
N GLU A 30 -4.30 12.51 2.09
CA GLU A 30 -4.81 12.67 0.72
C GLU A 30 -4.98 11.36 -0.07
N VAL A 31 -5.60 10.38 0.59
CA VAL A 31 -5.83 9.03 0.02
C VAL A 31 -6.60 9.04 -1.31
N SER A 32 -7.33 10.11 -1.63
CA SER A 32 -8.04 10.28 -2.91
C SER A 32 -7.11 10.30 -4.11
N MET A 33 -5.86 10.76 -3.94
CA MET A 33 -4.87 10.87 -5.01
C MET A 33 -4.06 9.58 -5.19
N ILE A 34 -4.24 8.58 -4.30
CA ILE A 34 -3.55 7.30 -4.37
C ILE A 34 -4.31 6.36 -5.29
N GLY A 35 -3.62 5.86 -6.33
CA GLY A 35 -4.16 4.84 -7.21
C GLY A 35 -4.08 3.43 -6.62
N THR A 36 -4.99 2.54 -7.01
CA THR A 36 -5.00 1.12 -6.57
C THR A 36 -3.65 0.44 -6.75
N ASP A 37 -2.97 0.68 -7.88
CA ASP A 37 -1.68 0.06 -8.20
C ASP A 37 -0.57 0.50 -7.23
N ILE A 38 -0.62 1.77 -6.79
CA ILE A 38 0.31 2.33 -5.81
C ILE A 38 0.04 1.72 -4.44
N LEU A 39 -1.24 1.61 -4.03
CA LEU A 39 -1.60 0.98 -2.76
C LEU A 39 -1.06 -0.46 -2.67
N HIS A 40 -1.26 -1.28 -3.71
CA HIS A 40 -0.72 -2.65 -3.75
C HIS A 40 0.81 -2.67 -3.72
N THR A 41 1.46 -1.70 -4.37
CA THR A 41 2.92 -1.55 -4.31
C THR A 41 3.38 -1.26 -2.90
N ILE A 42 2.74 -0.32 -2.21
CA ILE A 42 3.06 0.02 -0.82
C ILE A 42 2.89 -1.20 0.08
N ASN A 43 1.76 -1.91 -0.03
CA ASN A 43 1.53 -3.15 0.70
C ASN A 43 2.67 -4.16 0.51
N ALA A 44 3.01 -4.51 -0.74
CA ALA A 44 4.06 -5.49 -1.03
C ALA A 44 5.44 -5.04 -0.54
N ARG A 45 5.75 -3.73 -0.61
CA ARG A 45 7.02 -3.20 -0.11
C ARG A 45 7.10 -3.26 1.41
N LEU A 46 6.04 -2.88 2.12
CA LEU A 46 6.00 -2.97 3.58
C LEU A 46 6.09 -4.42 4.06
N GLN A 47 5.39 -5.36 3.40
CA GLN A 47 5.53 -6.79 3.67
C GLN A 47 6.97 -7.28 3.52
N THR A 48 7.69 -6.82 2.49
CA THR A 48 9.09 -7.17 2.25
C THR A 48 10.03 -6.55 3.31
N ILE A 49 9.80 -5.28 3.66
CA ILE A 49 10.59 -4.54 4.65
C ILE A 49 10.40 -5.17 6.04
N CYS A 50 9.15 -5.30 6.49
CA CYS A 50 8.79 -5.86 7.80
C CYS A 50 8.97 -7.39 7.90
N ASN A 51 9.23 -8.06 6.76
CA ASN A 51 9.36 -9.52 6.68
C ASN A 51 8.09 -10.28 7.11
N GLU A 52 6.92 -9.73 6.79
CA GLU A 52 5.61 -10.24 7.16
C GLU A 52 4.71 -10.26 5.90
N TYR A 53 4.64 -11.39 5.20
CA TYR A 53 3.99 -11.46 3.88
C TYR A 53 2.49 -11.75 3.92
N ASP A 54 2.03 -12.38 5.00
CA ASP A 54 0.63 -12.80 5.16
C ASP A 54 -0.26 -11.70 5.76
N LYS A 55 0.35 -10.63 6.27
CA LYS A 55 -0.37 -9.50 6.88
C LYS A 55 -0.45 -8.32 5.90
N PRO A 56 -1.61 -7.64 5.81
CA PRO A 56 -1.70 -6.36 5.11
C PRO A 56 -0.64 -5.39 5.66
N PHE A 57 0.02 -4.66 4.75
CA PHE A 57 1.06 -3.67 5.03
C PHE A 57 2.19 -4.16 5.93
N GLY A 58 2.50 -5.46 5.92
CA GLY A 58 3.55 -6.03 6.76
C GLY A 58 3.21 -6.05 8.25
N GLY A 59 1.92 -5.99 8.61
CA GLY A 59 1.46 -5.94 10.00
C GLY A 59 1.58 -4.57 10.67
N MET A 60 2.03 -3.55 9.94
CA MET A 60 2.10 -2.18 10.44
C MET A 60 0.70 -1.56 10.51
N THR A 61 0.44 -0.73 11.52
CA THR A 61 -0.82 0.01 11.61
C THR A 61 -0.82 1.14 10.59
N VAL A 62 -1.71 1.11 9.60
CA VAL A 62 -1.82 2.16 8.59
C VAL A 62 -3.12 2.93 8.76
N ILE A 63 -3.02 4.24 8.92
CA ILE A 63 -4.15 5.15 9.01
C ILE A 63 -4.22 5.97 7.73
N PHE A 64 -5.34 5.86 7.02
CA PHE A 64 -5.61 6.66 5.83
C PHE A 64 -6.47 7.87 6.21
N CYS A 65 -6.12 9.03 5.66
CA CYS A 65 -6.84 10.29 5.80
C CYS A 65 -7.05 10.92 4.41
N GLY A 66 -8.11 11.70 4.27
CA GLY A 66 -8.45 12.44 3.05
C GLY A 66 -9.90 12.26 2.63
N ASP A 67 -10.29 12.97 1.58
CA ASP A 67 -11.65 12.94 1.03
C ASP A 67 -11.65 12.37 -0.39
N LEU A 68 -12.21 11.17 -0.54
CA LEU A 68 -12.31 10.45 -1.81
C LEU A 68 -13.10 11.18 -2.90
N ARG A 69 -13.82 12.26 -2.56
CA ARG A 69 -14.57 13.10 -3.51
C ARG A 69 -13.78 14.31 -4.02
N GLN A 70 -12.57 14.53 -3.52
CA GLN A 70 -11.67 15.57 -4.02
C GLN A 70 -10.93 15.11 -5.29
N LEU A 71 -9.70 15.58 -5.50
CA LEU A 71 -8.93 15.32 -6.70
C LEU A 71 -8.68 13.80 -6.87
N PRO A 72 -8.97 13.26 -8.07
CA PRO A 72 -8.77 11.85 -8.36
C PRO A 72 -7.29 11.52 -8.58
N PRO A 73 -6.90 10.24 -8.54
CA PRO A 73 -5.55 9.84 -8.84
C PRO A 73 -5.23 10.07 -10.33
N VAL A 74 -4.03 10.56 -10.63
CA VAL A 74 -3.62 10.91 -12.01
C VAL A 74 -3.33 9.64 -12.81
N ASN A 75 -4.03 9.45 -13.93
CA ASN A 75 -3.86 8.30 -14.85
C ASN A 75 -3.92 6.91 -14.19
N ALA A 76 -4.65 6.79 -13.07
CA ALA A 76 -4.79 5.56 -12.31
C ALA A 76 -6.24 5.30 -11.89
N ASN A 77 -6.51 4.06 -11.46
CA ASN A 77 -7.81 3.71 -10.89
C ASN A 77 -7.89 4.21 -9.43
N PHE A 78 -9.05 4.70 -9.02
CA PHE A 78 -9.34 5.02 -7.63
C PHE A 78 -9.05 3.84 -6.71
N ILE A 79 -8.54 4.13 -5.52
CA ILE A 79 -8.12 3.14 -4.53
C ILE A 79 -9.17 2.08 -4.19
N TYR A 80 -10.46 2.43 -4.23
CA TYR A 80 -11.59 1.53 -3.96
C TYR A 80 -12.03 0.71 -5.17
N LYS A 81 -11.45 0.90 -6.36
CA LYS A 81 -11.70 0.08 -7.55
C LYS A 81 -10.77 -1.12 -7.58
N PRO A 82 -11.18 -2.25 -8.19
CA PRO A 82 -10.34 -3.44 -8.29
C PRO A 82 -9.07 -3.16 -9.10
N HIS A 83 -7.97 -3.80 -8.69
CA HIS A 83 -6.71 -3.79 -9.43
C HIS A 83 -6.91 -4.46 -10.81
N LYS A 84 -6.27 -3.92 -11.86
CA LYS A 84 -6.49 -4.34 -13.26
C LYS A 84 -6.25 -5.83 -13.53
N ASN A 85 -5.43 -6.49 -12.70
CA ASN A 85 -5.11 -7.92 -12.81
C ASN A 85 -5.85 -8.80 -11.77
N SER A 86 -6.82 -8.24 -11.03
CA SER A 86 -7.59 -8.99 -10.05
C SER A 86 -8.78 -9.67 -10.74
N LEU A 87 -8.60 -10.93 -11.14
CA LEU A 87 -9.66 -11.73 -11.79
C LEU A 87 -10.80 -12.13 -10.85
N ALA A 88 -10.61 -12.02 -9.54
CA ALA A 88 -11.62 -12.21 -8.48
C ALA A 88 -11.04 -11.86 -7.09
N GLY A 89 -9.88 -11.21 -7.04
CA GLY A 89 -9.09 -11.06 -5.83
C GLY A 89 -9.66 -10.00 -4.89
N ALA A 90 -9.51 -10.27 -3.59
CA ALA A 90 -9.88 -9.37 -2.51
C ALA A 90 -9.30 -7.97 -2.77
N ASN A 91 -10.17 -6.96 -2.78
CA ASN A 91 -9.73 -5.59 -2.89
C ASN A 91 -9.05 -5.21 -1.57
N LEU A 92 -7.76 -4.88 -1.61
CA LEU A 92 -7.00 -4.47 -0.41
C LEU A 92 -7.67 -3.30 0.32
N TRP A 93 -8.40 -2.46 -0.41
CA TRP A 93 -9.19 -1.38 0.19
C TRP A 93 -10.31 -1.90 1.12
N GLN A 94 -10.90 -3.05 0.80
CA GLN A 94 -11.99 -3.65 1.59
C GLN A 94 -11.50 -4.34 2.87
N SER A 95 -10.20 -4.62 3.02
CA SER A 95 -9.68 -5.18 4.28
C SER A 95 -9.48 -4.11 5.37
N LEU A 96 -9.67 -2.83 5.05
CA LEU A 96 -9.50 -1.73 5.99
C LEU A 96 -10.73 -1.65 6.92
N SER A 97 -10.47 -1.47 8.22
CA SER A 97 -11.48 -1.03 9.17
C SER A 97 -11.59 0.49 9.14
N PHE A 98 -12.82 1.00 9.13
CA PHE A 98 -13.09 2.42 9.23
C PHE A 98 -13.36 2.76 10.70
N LEU A 99 -12.65 3.75 11.23
CA LEU A 99 -13.01 4.36 12.51
C LEU A 99 -14.34 5.10 12.27
N THR A 100 -15.43 4.55 12.79
CA THR A 100 -16.80 5.11 12.63
C THR A 100 -17.23 5.77 13.91
#